data_AF-A0A1S3KD67-F1
#
_entry.id   AF-A0A1S3KD67-F1
#
_cell.length_a   1.000
_cell.length_b   1.000
_cell.length_c   1.000
_cell.angle_alpha   90.00
_cell.angle_beta   90.00
_cell.angle_gamma   90.00
#
_symmetry.space_group_name_H-M   'P 1'
#
loop_
_entity.id
_entity.type
_entity.pdbx_description
1 polymer ?
#
loop_
_entity_poly.entity_id
_entity_poly.type
_entity_poly.pdbx_seq_one_letter_code
_entity_poly.pdbx_strand_id
1 'polypeptide(L)'
;MAGAMKEMVVISMCLTLSYGFNLTILHTNDVHARFEQFDKYGGRCSETEAEAGECFGGVARRYTKIEEIRKAELNVILLDAGDQAQGTLWFSMFKGKATAHFMNELGYDVMTLGNHEFDNGLDGLAQFLENVTFPVVSSNINAANVPEMRGLFNKSTVLTVAGEKIGVIGYTTTDTPTISSPGALIFTEEVAAVQAEADKLTSQGIDKIIALGHSGFPVDKKIAELVTGVDIVVSGHTNTFLYTGTPPSTEVPEGEYPVVMTQSGGRKVLIVSDFWLGKYLGHLAVTFDDAGEVTSWNGNPILLDKTVPEDNATLTKLQPWKQQVTEFGSRQIGSSLVLLNDTGCKFNECSLGNLMADALVDKYLKPSDGSRWTNRSIGIWNSGSFRAPLRVGDILVSDVRGAVPFGNGADIAQISGSTLWAVLEHSVSKYEEKVGRFLQVSGLRVVYNISKPVGSRVVSVDVRCADCIVPKFQPLIKTKIYEVITSSFILGGGDDYSVLRDNIVYRYGIDTLDADVLMDYIKKYSPVYHGVEDRIKFVTGSVQPCSNNQAYAVVPTFTLILFALFFMGNC
;
A
#
# COMPACT_ATOMS: atom_id res chain seq x y z
N MET A 1 44.11 66.77 -54.01
CA MET A 1 42.86 66.41 -53.33
C MET A 1 42.74 64.89 -53.36
N ALA A 2 43.10 64.22 -52.26
CA ALA A 2 42.93 62.78 -52.10
C ALA A 2 41.56 62.55 -51.45
N GLY A 3 40.69 61.80 -52.13
CA GLY A 3 39.37 61.40 -51.62
C GLY A 3 39.49 60.16 -50.75
N ALA A 4 39.05 60.26 -49.49
CA ALA A 4 38.98 59.13 -48.57
C ALA A 4 37.71 58.30 -48.84
N MET A 5 37.88 57.03 -49.21
CA MET A 5 36.81 56.04 -49.15
C MET A 5 36.68 55.56 -47.70
N LYS A 6 35.50 55.77 -47.11
CA LYS A 6 35.12 55.18 -45.82
C LYS A 6 34.46 53.83 -46.10
N GLU A 7 35.10 52.76 -45.66
CA GLU A 7 34.48 51.43 -45.58
C GLU A 7 33.51 51.40 -44.41
N MET A 8 32.27 51.00 -44.68
CA MET A 8 31.21 50.85 -43.69
C MET A 8 31.16 49.38 -43.27
N VAL A 9 31.70 49.06 -42.09
CA VAL A 9 31.61 47.73 -41.49
C VAL A 9 30.20 47.56 -40.91
N VAL A 10 29.41 46.67 -41.52
CA VAL A 10 28.11 46.26 -40.97
C VAL A 10 28.33 45.10 -40.02
N ILE A 11 28.31 45.38 -38.72
CA ILE A 11 28.30 44.35 -37.67
C ILE A 11 26.88 43.84 -37.55
N SER A 12 26.59 42.67 -38.13
CA SER A 12 25.34 41.96 -37.92
C SER A 12 25.38 41.30 -36.54
N MET A 13 24.78 41.96 -35.56
CA MET A 13 24.62 41.45 -34.20
C MET A 13 23.42 40.50 -34.21
N CYS A 14 23.69 39.20 -34.41
CA CYS A 14 22.67 38.16 -34.33
C CYS A 14 22.33 37.96 -32.84
N LEU A 15 21.26 38.64 -32.37
CA LEU A 15 20.65 38.32 -31.09
C LEU A 15 19.98 36.96 -31.22
N THR A 16 20.66 35.90 -30.78
CA THR A 16 20.02 34.62 -30.50
C THR A 16 19.14 34.81 -29.27
N LEU A 17 17.85 35.07 -29.48
CA LEU A 17 16.84 34.86 -28.45
C LEU A 17 16.80 33.36 -28.17
N SER A 18 17.45 32.91 -27.08
CA SER A 18 17.24 31.55 -26.57
C SER A 18 15.81 31.47 -26.07
N TYR A 19 14.97 30.74 -26.80
CA TYR A 19 13.60 30.44 -26.41
C TYR A 19 13.64 29.14 -25.61
N GLY A 20 13.53 29.23 -24.28
CA GLY A 20 13.42 28.04 -23.44
C GLY A 20 12.19 27.20 -23.81
N PHE A 21 12.34 25.87 -23.73
CA PHE A 21 11.23 24.93 -23.92
C PHE A 21 10.42 24.82 -22.63
N ASN A 22 9.18 25.31 -22.67
CA ASN A 22 8.25 25.18 -21.56
C ASN A 22 7.47 23.86 -21.69
N LEU A 23 7.43 23.10 -20.60
CA LEU A 23 6.65 21.88 -20.46
C LEU A 23 5.81 21.97 -19.19
N THR A 24 4.57 21.55 -19.28
CA THR A 24 3.73 21.28 -18.11
C THR A 24 3.61 19.79 -17.91
N ILE A 25 3.93 19.37 -16.69
CA ILE A 25 3.77 18.01 -16.22
C ILE A 25 2.59 17.98 -15.26
N LEU A 26 1.52 17.35 -15.70
CA LEU A 26 0.47 16.87 -14.84
C LEU A 26 0.86 15.49 -14.33
N HIS A 27 0.64 15.21 -13.05
CA HIS A 27 0.91 13.88 -12.52
C HIS A 27 -0.07 13.45 -11.44
N THR A 28 -0.24 12.13 -11.32
CA THR A 28 -0.90 11.49 -10.19
C THR A 28 -0.08 10.34 -9.65
N ASN A 29 -0.22 10.06 -8.35
CA ASN A 29 0.30 8.87 -7.71
C ASN A 29 -0.72 8.29 -6.70
N ASP A 30 -0.66 6.98 -6.45
CA ASP A 30 -1.39 6.29 -5.37
C ASP A 30 -2.91 6.60 -5.35
N VAL A 31 -3.54 6.58 -6.53
CA VAL A 31 -4.96 6.90 -6.70
C VAL A 31 -5.86 5.83 -6.07
N HIS A 32 -5.41 4.57 -6.04
CA HIS A 32 -6.09 3.44 -5.39
C HIS A 32 -7.60 3.36 -5.66
N ALA A 33 -7.94 3.23 -6.94
CA ALA A 33 -9.31 2.99 -7.40
C ALA A 33 -10.36 4.01 -6.89
N ARG A 34 -9.96 5.27 -6.68
CA ARG A 34 -10.86 6.39 -6.34
C ARG A 34 -11.46 7.01 -7.59
N PHE A 35 -12.42 6.29 -8.18
CA PHE A 35 -13.17 6.77 -9.36
C PHE A 35 -14.24 7.80 -8.99
N GLU A 36 -14.90 7.60 -7.85
CA GLU A 36 -15.87 8.55 -7.31
C GLU A 36 -15.19 9.58 -6.42
N GLN A 37 -15.82 10.75 -6.24
CA GLN A 37 -15.42 11.68 -5.19
C GLN A 37 -15.55 11.05 -3.80
N PHE A 38 -14.67 11.47 -2.88
CA PHE A 38 -14.55 10.87 -1.55
C PHE A 38 -14.47 11.94 -0.46
N ASP A 39 -14.79 11.55 0.78
CA ASP A 39 -14.71 12.45 1.94
C ASP A 39 -13.25 12.76 2.31
N LYS A 40 -13.02 13.63 3.30
CA LYS A 40 -11.65 13.96 3.75
C LYS A 40 -10.82 12.78 4.28
N TYR A 41 -11.43 11.63 4.56
CA TYR A 41 -10.77 10.42 5.03
C TYR A 41 -10.53 9.40 3.90
N GLY A 42 -10.88 9.73 2.66
CA GLY A 42 -10.77 8.80 1.53
C GLY A 42 -11.93 7.79 1.45
N GLY A 43 -13.00 8.00 2.21
CA GLY A 43 -14.20 7.18 2.28
C GLY A 43 -15.32 7.64 1.35
N ARG A 44 -16.50 7.03 1.49
CA ARG A 44 -17.69 7.41 0.71
C ARG A 44 -18.10 8.84 1.05
N CYS A 45 -18.21 9.69 0.04
CA CYS A 45 -18.81 11.00 0.23
C CYS A 45 -20.34 10.96 0.12
N SER A 46 -21.03 11.50 1.12
CA SER A 46 -22.48 11.68 1.12
C SER A 46 -22.92 12.91 0.32
N GLU A 47 -24.22 12.99 -0.03
CA GLU A 47 -24.79 14.18 -0.69
C GLU A 47 -24.65 15.43 0.18
N THR A 48 -24.85 15.30 1.49
CA THR A 48 -24.68 16.41 2.44
C THR A 48 -23.22 16.91 2.49
N GLU A 49 -22.24 16.00 2.49
CA GLU A 49 -20.82 16.38 2.40
C GLU A 49 -20.50 17.02 1.04
N ALA A 50 -21.10 16.54 -0.05
CA ALA A 50 -20.93 17.13 -1.37
C ALA A 50 -21.45 18.58 -1.42
N GLU A 51 -22.65 18.83 -0.88
CA GLU A 51 -23.24 20.17 -0.77
C GLU A 51 -22.41 21.10 0.13
N ALA A 52 -21.85 20.57 1.22
CA ALA A 52 -20.94 21.31 2.10
C ALA A 52 -19.59 21.62 1.42
N GLY A 53 -19.21 20.88 0.38
CA GLY A 53 -17.91 20.98 -0.27
C GLY A 53 -16.81 20.21 0.45
N GLU A 54 -17.19 19.13 1.12
CA GLU A 54 -16.31 18.24 1.88
C GLU A 54 -15.95 16.98 1.09
N CYS A 55 -16.34 16.90 -0.19
CA CYS A 55 -15.88 15.88 -1.14
C CYS A 55 -14.68 16.37 -1.95
N PHE A 56 -13.80 15.43 -2.27
CA PHE A 56 -12.59 15.66 -3.03
C PHE A 56 -12.38 14.60 -4.12
N GLY A 57 -11.50 14.92 -5.07
CA GLY A 57 -11.02 13.99 -6.08
C GLY A 57 -12.12 13.44 -6.99
N GLY A 58 -11.99 12.17 -7.34
CA GLY A 58 -12.83 11.49 -8.32
C GLY A 58 -12.39 11.77 -9.77
N VAL A 59 -12.62 10.78 -10.64
CA VAL A 59 -12.17 10.81 -12.03
C VAL A 59 -12.79 11.97 -12.83
N ALA A 60 -14.07 12.28 -12.57
CA ALA A 60 -14.80 13.32 -13.29
C ALA A 60 -14.27 14.72 -12.98
N ARG A 61 -13.88 14.99 -11.74
CA ARG A 61 -13.26 16.27 -11.34
C ARG A 61 -11.85 16.40 -11.89
N ARG A 62 -11.09 15.30 -11.85
CA ARG A 62 -9.74 15.24 -12.43
C ARG A 62 -9.78 15.51 -13.93
N TYR A 63 -10.72 14.89 -14.65
CA TYR A 63 -10.93 15.14 -16.08
C TYR A 63 -11.15 16.63 -16.37
N THR A 64 -12.06 17.30 -15.65
CA THR A 64 -12.30 18.74 -15.80
C THR A 64 -11.01 19.54 -15.70
N LYS A 65 -10.21 19.30 -14.64
CA LYS A 65 -8.99 20.09 -14.41
C LYS A 65 -7.90 19.80 -15.44
N ILE A 66 -7.73 18.54 -15.84
CA ILE A 66 -6.80 18.15 -16.91
C ILE A 66 -7.17 18.87 -18.21
N GLU A 67 -8.44 18.85 -18.61
CA GLU A 67 -8.91 19.47 -19.85
C GLU A 67 -8.87 21.00 -19.81
N GLU A 68 -9.07 21.61 -18.64
CA GLU A 68 -8.85 23.05 -18.44
C GLU A 68 -7.40 23.43 -18.73
N ILE A 69 -6.44 22.66 -18.19
CA ILE A 69 -5.01 22.93 -18.34
C ILE A 69 -4.56 22.66 -19.78
N ARG A 70 -4.97 21.54 -20.40
CA ARG A 70 -4.68 21.24 -21.82
C ARG A 70 -5.18 22.30 -22.80
N LYS A 71 -6.24 23.04 -22.44
CA LYS A 71 -6.74 24.17 -23.26
C LYS A 71 -5.97 25.46 -23.02
N ALA A 72 -5.43 25.64 -21.81
CA ALA A 72 -4.72 26.84 -21.42
C ALA A 72 -3.22 26.79 -21.77
N GLU A 73 -2.64 25.60 -21.87
CA GLU A 73 -1.21 25.38 -21.99
C GLU A 73 -0.87 24.51 -23.21
N LEU A 74 0.23 24.83 -23.90
CA LEU A 74 0.55 24.23 -25.21
C LEU A 74 1.19 22.84 -25.10
N ASN A 75 2.13 22.68 -24.17
CA ASN A 75 3.00 21.52 -24.06
C ASN A 75 2.68 20.82 -22.74
N VAL A 76 1.66 19.95 -22.74
CA VAL A 76 1.20 19.27 -21.53
C VAL A 76 1.43 17.77 -21.69
N ILE A 77 2.00 17.15 -20.66
CA ILE A 77 2.02 15.70 -20.50
C ILE A 77 1.34 15.31 -19.19
N LEU A 78 0.67 14.18 -19.16
CA LEU A 78 0.01 13.59 -18.00
C LEU A 78 0.65 12.25 -17.65
N LEU A 79 1.26 12.18 -16.47
CA LEU A 79 2.00 11.02 -15.99
C LEU A 79 1.31 10.36 -14.80
N ASP A 80 1.49 9.06 -14.64
CA ASP A 80 1.07 8.35 -13.42
C ASP A 80 2.23 7.59 -12.79
N ALA A 81 2.47 7.83 -11.50
CA ALA A 81 3.55 7.21 -10.75
C ALA A 81 3.13 5.91 -10.03
N GLY A 82 2.10 5.20 -10.52
CA GLY A 82 1.73 3.86 -10.05
C GLY A 82 0.69 3.84 -8.92
N ASP A 83 0.27 2.63 -8.55
CA ASP A 83 -0.76 2.33 -7.55
C ASP A 83 -2.14 2.95 -7.87
N GLN A 84 -2.56 2.79 -9.11
CA GLN A 84 -3.96 2.97 -9.51
C GLN A 84 -4.83 1.78 -9.07
N ALA A 85 -4.21 0.61 -8.98
CA ALA A 85 -4.81 -0.61 -8.48
C ALA A 85 -5.08 -0.58 -6.97
N GLN A 86 -5.92 -1.53 -6.53
CA GLN A 86 -6.35 -1.69 -5.15
C GLN A 86 -7.15 -0.50 -4.57
N GLY A 87 -7.79 -0.69 -3.42
CA GLY A 87 -8.23 0.40 -2.54
C GLY A 87 -9.73 0.65 -2.44
N THR A 88 -10.55 0.23 -3.41
CA THR A 88 -12.01 0.25 -3.33
C THR A 88 -12.65 -1.00 -3.94
N LEU A 89 -13.96 -1.13 -3.74
CA LEU A 89 -14.77 -2.18 -4.37
C LEU A 89 -14.70 -2.15 -5.90
N TRP A 90 -14.39 -0.99 -6.51
CA TRP A 90 -14.17 -0.88 -7.95
C TRP A 90 -13.06 -1.81 -8.44
N PHE A 91 -11.93 -1.85 -7.75
CA PHE A 91 -10.83 -2.75 -8.12
C PHE A 91 -11.20 -4.22 -7.90
N SER A 92 -11.80 -4.53 -6.75
CA SER A 92 -12.28 -5.88 -6.42
C SER A 92 -13.23 -6.44 -7.50
N MET A 93 -14.14 -5.61 -8.02
CA MET A 93 -15.15 -6.04 -8.99
C MET A 93 -14.62 -6.03 -10.42
N PHE A 94 -13.85 -5.01 -10.81
CA PHE A 94 -13.49 -4.77 -12.20
C PHE A 94 -12.04 -5.14 -12.55
N LYS A 95 -11.22 -5.50 -11.56
CA LYS A 95 -9.86 -6.04 -11.72
C LYS A 95 -8.99 -5.23 -12.69
N GLY A 96 -9.01 -3.91 -12.57
CA GLY A 96 -8.24 -2.99 -13.43
C GLY A 96 -8.94 -2.53 -14.73
N LYS A 97 -10.07 -3.13 -15.13
CA LYS A 97 -10.80 -2.71 -16.34
C LYS A 97 -11.32 -1.27 -16.26
N ALA A 98 -11.87 -0.90 -15.10
CA ALA A 98 -12.29 0.48 -14.86
C ALA A 98 -11.08 1.44 -14.88
N THR A 99 -9.96 1.03 -14.29
CA THR A 99 -8.71 1.81 -14.29
C THR A 99 -8.23 2.08 -15.72
N ALA A 100 -8.06 1.04 -16.54
CA ALA A 100 -7.62 1.18 -17.92
C ALA A 100 -8.59 2.07 -18.73
N HIS A 101 -9.90 1.85 -18.59
CA HIS A 101 -10.92 2.64 -19.28
C HIS A 101 -10.79 4.14 -18.99
N PHE A 102 -10.74 4.50 -17.71
CA PHE A 102 -10.73 5.91 -17.31
C PHE A 102 -9.36 6.57 -17.51
N MET A 103 -8.25 5.85 -17.37
CA MET A 103 -6.94 6.41 -17.72
C MET A 103 -6.84 6.68 -19.22
N ASN A 104 -7.36 5.78 -20.07
CA ASN A 104 -7.42 6.04 -21.52
C ASN A 104 -8.30 7.25 -21.84
N GLU A 105 -9.44 7.39 -21.15
CA GLU A 105 -10.33 8.55 -21.31
C GLU A 105 -9.69 9.87 -20.89
N LEU A 106 -8.93 9.86 -19.79
CA LEU A 106 -8.18 11.03 -19.32
C LEU A 106 -6.96 11.32 -20.21
N GLY A 107 -6.57 10.40 -21.08
CA GLY A 107 -5.43 10.54 -21.98
C GLY A 107 -4.11 10.62 -21.23
N TYR A 108 -3.84 9.70 -20.30
CA TYR A 108 -2.49 9.60 -19.71
C TYR A 108 -1.46 9.32 -20.82
N ASP A 109 -0.28 9.94 -20.70
CA ASP A 109 0.80 9.81 -21.67
C ASP A 109 1.76 8.68 -21.30
N VAL A 110 2.07 8.51 -20.01
CA VAL A 110 2.92 7.42 -19.50
C VAL A 110 2.52 7.05 -18.08
N MET A 111 2.56 5.77 -17.76
CA MET A 111 2.42 5.25 -16.39
C MET A 111 3.65 4.42 -16.01
N THR A 112 4.11 4.51 -14.76
CA THR A 112 4.99 3.47 -14.17
C THR A 112 4.16 2.46 -13.38
N LEU A 113 4.71 1.27 -13.17
CA LEU A 113 4.07 0.26 -12.30
C LEU A 113 4.38 0.57 -10.84
N GLY A 114 3.36 0.61 -10.01
CA GLY A 114 3.45 0.52 -8.55
C GLY A 114 3.34 -0.92 -8.06
N ASN A 115 3.47 -1.12 -6.76
CA ASN A 115 3.39 -2.46 -6.19
C ASN A 115 1.98 -3.06 -6.27
N HIS A 116 0.93 -2.25 -6.14
CA HIS A 116 -0.45 -2.74 -6.11
C HIS A 116 -0.97 -3.17 -7.48
N GLU A 117 -0.31 -2.79 -8.58
CA GLU A 117 -0.61 -3.35 -9.90
C GLU A 117 -0.39 -4.88 -9.97
N PHE A 118 0.41 -5.44 -9.06
CA PHE A 118 0.69 -6.88 -8.97
C PHE A 118 -0.24 -7.64 -8.02
N ASP A 119 -1.25 -6.99 -7.41
CA ASP A 119 -2.11 -7.62 -6.38
C ASP A 119 -2.91 -8.79 -6.93
N ASN A 120 -3.36 -8.70 -8.19
CA ASN A 120 -4.07 -9.78 -8.87
C ASN A 120 -3.13 -10.75 -9.61
N GLY A 121 -1.83 -10.73 -9.28
CA GLY A 121 -0.81 -11.51 -9.97
C GLY A 121 -0.55 -11.09 -11.41
N LEU A 122 0.28 -11.86 -12.10
CA LEU A 122 0.69 -11.57 -13.48
C LEU A 122 -0.47 -11.60 -14.48
N ASP A 123 -1.46 -12.46 -14.28
CA ASP A 123 -2.65 -12.52 -15.15
C ASP A 123 -3.50 -11.25 -15.05
N GLY A 124 -3.65 -10.71 -13.84
CA GLY A 124 -4.37 -9.45 -13.60
C GLY A 124 -3.61 -8.26 -14.20
N LEU A 125 -2.29 -8.24 -14.02
CA LEU A 125 -1.41 -7.24 -14.61
C LEU A 125 -1.45 -7.29 -16.15
N ALA A 126 -1.34 -8.47 -16.76
CA ALA A 126 -1.41 -8.64 -18.21
C ALA A 126 -2.70 -8.02 -18.78
N GLN A 127 -3.84 -8.35 -18.17
CA GLN A 127 -5.14 -7.82 -18.59
C GLN A 127 -5.23 -6.30 -18.46
N PHE A 128 -4.59 -5.69 -17.46
CA PHE A 128 -4.53 -4.24 -17.36
C PHE A 128 -3.66 -3.65 -18.47
N LEU A 129 -2.44 -4.16 -18.65
CA LEU A 129 -1.47 -3.68 -19.64
C LEU A 129 -1.97 -3.82 -21.09
N GLU A 130 -2.73 -4.88 -21.40
CA GLU A 130 -3.34 -5.08 -22.71
C GLU A 130 -4.47 -4.09 -23.03
N ASN A 131 -5.04 -3.43 -22.01
CA ASN A 131 -6.19 -2.55 -22.16
C ASN A 131 -5.87 -1.06 -22.08
N VAL A 132 -4.64 -0.66 -21.70
CA VAL A 132 -4.22 0.74 -21.72
C VAL A 132 -3.73 1.16 -23.11
N THR A 133 -3.94 2.44 -23.47
CA THR A 133 -3.57 2.99 -24.78
C THR A 133 -2.30 3.82 -24.76
N PHE A 134 -1.58 3.81 -23.64
CA PHE A 134 -0.35 4.57 -23.40
C PHE A 134 0.77 3.64 -22.94
N PRO A 135 2.04 4.01 -23.14
CA PRO A 135 3.17 3.22 -22.67
C PRO A 135 3.19 3.09 -21.15
N VAL A 136 3.43 1.87 -20.69
CA VAL A 136 3.79 1.58 -19.30
C VAL A 136 5.30 1.31 -19.22
N VAL A 137 5.97 1.92 -18.23
CA VAL A 137 7.42 1.88 -18.09
C VAL A 137 7.86 1.38 -16.71
N SER A 138 8.88 0.51 -16.65
CA SER A 138 9.62 0.15 -15.43
C SER A 138 10.96 -0.45 -15.80
N SER A 139 12.05 0.26 -15.50
CA SER A 139 13.42 -0.08 -15.93
C SER A 139 14.08 -1.17 -15.10
N ASN A 140 13.67 -1.29 -13.84
CA ASN A 140 14.24 -2.17 -12.84
C ASN A 140 13.47 -3.49 -12.66
N ILE A 141 12.46 -3.75 -13.51
CA ILE A 141 11.78 -5.04 -13.57
C ILE A 141 12.38 -5.87 -14.70
N ASN A 142 12.94 -7.02 -14.35
CA ASN A 142 13.44 -8.00 -15.30
C ASN A 142 12.40 -9.10 -15.53
N ALA A 143 11.78 -9.06 -16.71
CA ALA A 143 10.81 -10.04 -17.19
C ALA A 143 11.39 -11.09 -18.16
N ALA A 144 12.72 -11.21 -18.28
CA ALA A 144 13.35 -12.07 -19.30
C ALA A 144 12.91 -13.55 -19.24
N ASN A 145 12.59 -14.04 -18.04
CA ASN A 145 12.14 -15.42 -17.79
C ASN A 145 10.62 -15.54 -17.56
N VAL A 146 9.85 -14.51 -17.91
CA VAL A 146 8.38 -14.46 -17.71
C VAL A 146 7.72 -14.15 -19.07
N PRO A 147 7.52 -15.17 -19.92
CA PRO A 147 7.07 -14.99 -21.31
C PRO A 147 5.76 -14.20 -21.45
N GLU A 148 4.82 -14.39 -20.51
CA GLU A 148 3.52 -13.72 -20.48
C GLU A 148 3.62 -12.20 -20.27
N MET A 149 4.73 -11.70 -19.72
CA MET A 149 4.97 -10.27 -19.51
C MET A 149 5.78 -9.62 -20.65
N ARG A 150 6.23 -10.42 -21.62
CA ARG A 150 7.18 -9.94 -22.64
C ARG A 150 6.54 -8.91 -23.57
N GLY A 151 7.06 -7.70 -23.54
CA GLY A 151 6.62 -6.61 -24.42
C GLY A 151 5.36 -5.88 -23.96
N LEU A 152 4.82 -6.21 -22.78
CA LEU A 152 3.66 -5.51 -22.21
C LEU A 152 4.02 -4.18 -21.53
N PHE A 153 5.29 -3.99 -21.18
CA PHE A 153 5.84 -2.74 -20.68
C PHE A 153 7.29 -2.58 -21.16
N ASN A 154 7.80 -1.35 -21.11
CA ASN A 154 9.17 -1.01 -21.53
C ASN A 154 9.99 -0.52 -20.34
N LYS A 155 11.31 -0.37 -20.49
CA LYS A 155 12.12 0.29 -19.45
C LYS A 155 11.91 1.80 -19.42
N SER A 156 11.75 2.37 -20.61
CA SER A 156 11.54 3.79 -20.87
C SER A 156 10.68 3.98 -22.12
N THR A 157 10.24 5.21 -22.33
CA THR A 157 9.64 5.66 -23.59
C THR A 157 10.13 7.06 -23.93
N VAL A 158 9.91 7.51 -25.16
CA VAL A 158 10.27 8.85 -25.62
C VAL A 158 9.02 9.53 -26.15
N LEU A 159 8.60 10.62 -25.50
CA LEU A 159 7.51 11.46 -25.96
C LEU A 159 8.07 12.53 -26.90
N THR A 160 7.30 12.90 -27.93
CA THR A 160 7.60 14.06 -28.78
C THR A 160 6.59 15.15 -28.53
N VAL A 161 7.02 16.27 -27.94
CA VAL A 161 6.15 17.40 -27.57
C VAL A 161 6.67 18.66 -28.23
N ALA A 162 5.87 19.25 -29.13
CA ALA A 162 6.28 20.42 -29.93
C ALA A 162 7.62 20.26 -30.68
N GLY A 163 7.99 19.03 -31.05
CA GLY A 163 9.24 18.71 -31.74
C GLY A 163 10.41 18.35 -30.81
N GLU A 164 10.29 18.63 -29.52
CA GLU A 164 11.26 18.23 -28.50
C GLU A 164 11.03 16.76 -28.08
N LYS A 165 12.12 16.06 -27.75
CA LYS A 165 12.08 14.69 -27.24
C LYS A 165 12.25 14.68 -25.73
N ILE A 166 11.34 14.00 -25.04
CA ILE A 166 11.36 13.84 -23.59
C ILE A 166 11.44 12.35 -23.27
N GLY A 167 12.54 11.94 -22.64
CA GLY A 167 12.70 10.58 -22.15
C GLY A 167 11.93 10.38 -20.85
N VAL A 168 11.19 9.27 -20.71
CA VAL A 168 10.51 8.92 -19.47
C VAL A 168 10.96 7.51 -19.06
N ILE A 169 11.65 7.40 -17.94
CA ILE A 169 12.21 6.15 -17.40
C ILE A 169 11.36 5.71 -16.21
N GLY A 170 10.88 4.47 -16.24
CA GLY A 170 10.11 3.90 -15.14
C GLY A 170 10.97 3.30 -14.05
N TYR A 171 10.49 3.24 -12.81
CA TYR A 171 11.02 2.37 -11.76
C TYR A 171 9.95 2.00 -10.73
N THR A 172 10.10 0.85 -10.09
CA THR A 172 9.14 0.26 -9.14
C THR A 172 9.88 -0.26 -7.91
N THR A 173 9.30 -0.11 -6.71
CA THR A 173 9.94 -0.51 -5.45
C THR A 173 10.48 -1.95 -5.47
N THR A 174 11.72 -2.12 -5.01
CA THR A 174 12.30 -3.45 -4.78
C THR A 174 11.56 -4.28 -3.73
N ASP A 175 10.68 -3.65 -2.94
CA ASP A 175 9.86 -4.33 -1.94
C ASP A 175 8.67 -5.08 -2.55
N THR A 176 8.29 -4.85 -3.82
CA THR A 176 7.10 -5.45 -4.47
C THR A 176 6.96 -6.98 -4.26
N PRO A 177 8.03 -7.81 -4.35
CA PRO A 177 7.93 -9.24 -4.05
C PRO A 177 7.48 -9.60 -2.63
N THR A 178 7.57 -8.65 -1.70
CA THR A 178 7.17 -8.82 -0.28
C THR A 178 5.88 -8.09 0.08
N ILE A 179 5.41 -7.17 -0.77
CA ILE A 179 4.20 -6.36 -0.50
C ILE A 179 3.07 -6.59 -1.52
N SER A 180 3.30 -7.40 -2.55
CA SER A 180 2.30 -7.82 -3.54
C SER A 180 2.61 -9.21 -4.13
N SER A 181 2.08 -9.55 -5.31
CA SER A 181 2.16 -10.89 -5.92
C SER A 181 2.79 -10.92 -7.33
N PRO A 182 4.04 -10.45 -7.54
CA PRO A 182 4.62 -10.29 -8.87
C PRO A 182 5.15 -11.59 -9.52
N GLY A 183 4.92 -12.76 -8.91
CA GLY A 183 5.36 -14.04 -9.46
C GLY A 183 6.90 -14.14 -9.60
N ALA A 184 7.38 -14.53 -10.77
CA ALA A 184 8.80 -14.76 -11.06
C ALA A 184 9.56 -13.52 -11.56
N LEU A 185 8.93 -12.34 -11.58
CA LEU A 185 9.59 -11.09 -11.94
C LEU A 185 10.68 -10.74 -10.93
N ILE A 186 11.82 -10.25 -11.44
CA ILE A 186 12.95 -9.84 -10.60
C ILE A 186 13.01 -8.32 -10.57
N PHE A 187 12.98 -7.74 -9.37
CA PHE A 187 13.10 -6.31 -9.12
C PHE A 187 14.54 -6.01 -8.73
N THR A 188 15.27 -5.29 -9.59
CA THR A 188 16.65 -4.88 -9.35
C THR A 188 16.71 -3.52 -8.67
N GLU A 189 17.88 -3.17 -8.13
CA GLU A 189 18.12 -1.86 -7.50
C GLU A 189 17.79 -0.71 -8.46
N GLU A 190 17.07 0.28 -7.95
CA GLU A 190 16.44 1.34 -8.72
C GLU A 190 17.45 2.31 -9.32
N VAL A 191 18.38 2.83 -8.52
CA VAL A 191 19.34 3.87 -8.96
C VAL A 191 20.18 3.36 -10.13
N ALA A 192 20.72 2.14 -10.02
CA ALA A 192 21.52 1.53 -11.07
C ALA A 192 20.71 1.25 -12.35
N ALA A 193 19.46 0.82 -12.23
CA ALA A 193 18.60 0.56 -13.37
C ALA A 193 18.20 1.86 -14.10
N VAL A 194 17.85 2.91 -13.35
CA VAL A 194 17.52 4.22 -13.92
C VAL A 194 18.75 4.86 -14.57
N GLN A 195 19.94 4.78 -13.93
CA GLN A 195 21.19 5.28 -14.53
C GLN A 195 21.50 4.61 -15.88
N ALA A 196 21.41 3.28 -15.94
CA ALA A 196 21.71 2.55 -17.18
C ALA A 196 20.76 2.94 -18.33
N GLU A 197 19.49 3.21 -18.03
CA GLU A 197 18.52 3.64 -19.03
C GLU A 197 18.67 5.13 -19.38
N ALA A 198 19.06 5.98 -18.42
CA ALA A 198 19.38 7.40 -18.65
C ALA A 198 20.57 7.54 -19.60
N ASP A 199 21.67 6.81 -19.35
CA ASP A 199 22.85 6.78 -20.22
C ASP A 199 22.47 6.39 -21.66
N LYS A 200 21.58 5.39 -21.80
CA LYS A 200 21.08 4.94 -23.10
C LYS A 200 20.30 6.04 -23.80
N LEU A 201 19.37 6.73 -23.14
CA LEU A 201 18.59 7.83 -23.73
C LEU A 201 19.50 9.01 -24.09
N THR A 202 20.43 9.39 -23.22
CA THR A 202 21.41 10.45 -23.50
C THR A 202 22.29 10.10 -24.70
N SER A 203 22.73 8.84 -24.85
CA SER A 203 23.49 8.40 -26.03
C SER A 203 22.70 8.49 -27.35
N GLN A 204 21.36 8.54 -27.28
CA GLN A 204 20.47 8.75 -28.41
C GLN A 204 20.18 10.24 -28.69
N GLY A 205 20.84 11.15 -27.96
CA GLY A 205 20.66 12.60 -28.07
C GLY A 205 19.42 13.12 -27.37
N ILE A 206 18.92 12.40 -26.35
CA ILE A 206 17.82 12.87 -25.51
C ILE A 206 18.42 13.54 -24.27
N ASP A 207 18.11 14.81 -24.10
CA ASP A 207 18.71 15.71 -23.11
C ASP A 207 17.74 16.15 -22.00
N LYS A 208 16.45 15.79 -22.14
CA LYS A 208 15.37 16.05 -21.17
C LYS A 208 14.81 14.71 -20.69
N ILE A 209 15.08 14.33 -19.44
CA ILE A 209 14.75 12.99 -18.90
C ILE A 209 13.97 13.11 -17.59
N ILE A 210 12.83 12.42 -17.55
CA ILE A 210 11.96 12.26 -16.38
C ILE A 210 12.14 10.84 -15.84
N ALA A 211 12.43 10.71 -14.55
CA ALA A 211 12.32 9.45 -13.82
C ALA A 211 10.93 9.38 -13.17
N LEU A 212 10.07 8.51 -13.66
CA LEU A 212 8.70 8.30 -13.19
C LEU A 212 8.66 7.00 -12.37
N GLY A 213 8.41 7.06 -11.06
CA GLY A 213 8.51 5.82 -10.30
C GLY A 213 7.81 5.76 -8.96
N HIS A 214 7.82 4.53 -8.45
CA HIS A 214 7.01 4.08 -7.33
C HIS A 214 7.88 3.35 -6.30
N SER A 215 8.90 4.04 -5.78
CA SER A 215 9.82 3.51 -4.77
C SER A 215 9.85 4.33 -3.48
N GLY A 216 9.05 5.38 -3.40
CA GLY A 216 8.93 6.23 -2.22
C GLY A 216 9.97 7.33 -2.18
N PHE A 217 9.56 8.44 -1.57
CA PHE A 217 10.31 9.68 -1.52
C PHE A 217 11.79 9.56 -1.08
N PRO A 218 12.18 8.65 -0.14
CA PRO A 218 13.59 8.43 0.17
C PRO A 218 14.42 7.86 -0.98
N VAL A 219 13.88 6.96 -1.80
CA VAL A 219 14.57 6.42 -2.98
C VAL A 219 14.60 7.47 -4.08
N ASP A 220 13.52 8.22 -4.24
CA ASP A 220 13.40 9.28 -5.25
C ASP A 220 14.45 10.38 -5.04
N LYS A 221 14.75 10.74 -3.78
CA LYS A 221 15.88 11.63 -3.45
C LYS A 221 17.23 11.06 -3.85
N LYS A 222 17.45 9.75 -3.67
CA LYS A 222 18.70 9.09 -4.11
C LYS A 222 18.81 9.10 -5.64
N ILE A 223 17.72 8.84 -6.35
CA ILE A 223 17.69 8.92 -7.81
C ILE A 223 18.04 10.34 -8.26
N ALA A 224 17.39 11.35 -7.67
CA ALA A 224 17.65 12.76 -8.00
C ALA A 224 19.09 13.20 -7.66
N GLU A 225 19.69 12.66 -6.60
CA GLU A 225 21.06 12.97 -6.19
C GLU A 225 22.12 12.26 -7.04
N LEU A 226 21.89 11.00 -7.39
CA LEU A 226 22.93 10.11 -7.91
C LEU A 226 22.82 9.84 -9.41
N VAL A 227 21.62 9.90 -10.01
CA VAL A 227 21.43 9.52 -11.41
C VAL A 227 21.72 10.70 -12.33
N THR A 228 22.84 10.66 -13.05
CA THR A 228 23.18 11.73 -14.00
C THR A 228 22.28 11.70 -15.22
N GLY A 229 21.89 12.88 -15.70
CA GLY A 229 21.05 13.06 -16.88
C GLY A 229 19.55 13.11 -16.60
N VAL A 230 19.10 12.75 -15.38
CA VAL A 230 17.71 12.95 -14.94
C VAL A 230 17.49 14.41 -14.53
N ASP A 231 16.37 14.99 -14.98
CA ASP A 231 15.96 16.37 -14.68
C ASP A 231 14.85 16.46 -13.65
N ILE A 232 13.94 15.51 -13.71
CA ILE A 232 12.71 15.52 -12.92
C ILE A 232 12.45 14.11 -12.42
N VAL A 233 12.09 14.01 -11.15
CA VAL A 233 11.61 12.79 -10.52
C VAL A 233 10.15 12.97 -10.13
N VAL A 234 9.26 12.15 -10.69
CA VAL A 234 7.84 12.10 -10.33
C VAL A 234 7.65 10.89 -9.41
N SER A 235 7.28 11.18 -8.16
CA SER A 235 7.32 10.28 -7.00
C SER A 235 5.93 9.72 -6.67
N GLY A 236 5.89 8.49 -6.18
CA GLY A 236 4.72 7.81 -5.61
C GLY A 236 5.10 6.92 -4.42
N HIS A 237 4.22 5.98 -4.02
CA HIS A 237 4.38 4.95 -2.98
C HIS A 237 4.25 5.45 -1.53
N THR A 238 4.94 6.54 -1.18
CA THR A 238 4.97 7.03 0.22
C THR A 238 3.84 8.00 0.55
N ASN A 239 2.95 8.28 -0.40
CA ASN A 239 1.86 9.26 -0.27
C ASN A 239 2.36 10.65 0.13
N THR A 240 3.54 11.03 -0.35
CA THR A 240 4.22 12.25 0.10
C THR A 240 3.49 13.48 -0.40
N PHE A 241 3.12 14.36 0.52
CA PHE A 241 2.53 15.66 0.14
C PHE A 241 3.63 16.72 0.10
N LEU A 242 3.85 17.32 -1.06
CA LEU A 242 4.74 18.47 -1.23
C LEU A 242 3.90 19.70 -1.58
N TYR A 243 4.20 20.83 -0.96
CA TYR A 243 3.48 22.08 -1.23
C TYR A 243 4.33 23.30 -0.90
N THR A 244 4.31 24.29 -1.78
CA THR A 244 4.97 25.58 -1.60
C THR A 244 3.97 26.62 -1.11
N GLY A 245 4.21 27.21 0.06
CA GLY A 245 3.33 28.18 0.71
C GLY A 245 2.27 27.55 1.61
N THR A 246 1.09 28.18 1.73
CA THR A 246 0.01 27.69 2.62
C THR A 246 -0.76 26.54 1.95
N PRO A 247 -0.80 25.33 2.55
CA PRO A 247 -1.57 24.20 2.01
C PRO A 247 -3.08 24.50 1.93
N PRO A 248 -3.77 23.99 0.90
CA PRO A 248 -5.19 24.29 0.68
C PRO A 248 -6.13 23.35 1.45
N SER A 249 -5.61 22.35 2.15
CA SER A 249 -6.40 21.36 2.91
C SER A 249 -5.66 20.96 4.20
N THR A 250 -6.04 19.82 4.78
CA THR A 250 -5.57 19.33 6.07
C THR A 250 -4.20 18.66 6.05
N GLU A 251 -3.69 18.31 4.88
CA GLU A 251 -2.42 17.60 4.74
C GLU A 251 -1.24 18.52 5.08
N VAL A 252 -0.27 17.97 5.81
CA VAL A 252 0.93 18.68 6.21
C VAL A 252 2.03 18.39 5.18
N PRO A 253 2.61 19.40 4.50
CA PRO A 253 3.67 19.18 3.55
C PRO A 253 4.92 18.60 4.20
N GLU A 254 5.53 17.61 3.57
CA GLU A 254 6.84 17.06 3.93
C GLU A 254 8.01 17.87 3.33
N GLY A 255 7.70 18.80 2.43
CA GLY A 255 8.65 19.71 1.79
C GLY A 255 7.97 20.66 0.81
N GLU A 256 8.75 21.57 0.25
CA GLU A 256 8.31 22.48 -0.82
C GLU A 256 8.02 21.70 -2.11
N TYR A 257 7.14 22.25 -2.96
CA TYR A 257 6.88 21.72 -4.29
C TYR A 257 7.46 22.65 -5.38
N PRO A 258 8.31 22.14 -6.28
CA PRO A 258 9.05 20.87 -6.18
C PRO A 258 10.15 20.94 -5.10
N VAL A 259 10.60 19.79 -4.62
CA VAL A 259 11.88 19.72 -3.91
C VAL A 259 13.01 19.81 -4.92
N VAL A 260 13.98 20.68 -4.66
CA VAL A 260 15.11 20.92 -5.55
C VAL A 260 16.36 20.24 -5.00
N MET A 261 16.84 19.22 -5.71
CA MET A 261 18.13 18.58 -5.43
C MET A 261 19.20 19.17 -6.35
N THR A 262 20.43 19.29 -5.84
CA THR A 262 21.57 19.77 -6.63
C THR A 262 22.60 18.65 -6.75
N GLN A 263 22.85 18.19 -7.97
CA GLN A 263 23.84 17.15 -8.26
C GLN A 263 25.27 17.68 -8.26
N SER A 264 26.24 16.77 -8.25
CA SER A 264 27.65 17.12 -8.48
C SER A 264 27.82 17.77 -9.86
N GLY A 265 28.21 19.05 -9.89
CA GLY A 265 28.28 19.85 -11.11
C GLY A 265 27.27 21.02 -11.15
N GLY A 266 26.35 21.10 -10.19
CA GLY A 266 25.42 22.22 -10.04
C GLY A 266 24.10 22.07 -10.81
N ARG A 267 23.91 20.96 -11.53
CA ARG A 267 22.63 20.61 -12.18
C ARG A 267 21.54 20.45 -11.13
N LYS A 268 20.36 20.98 -11.43
CA LYS A 268 19.20 20.92 -10.55
C LYS A 268 18.27 19.81 -11.01
N VAL A 269 17.80 19.00 -10.05
CA VAL A 269 16.80 17.96 -10.29
C VAL A 269 15.58 18.27 -9.43
N LEU A 270 14.40 18.26 -10.05
CA LEU A 270 13.15 18.59 -9.39
C LEU A 270 12.42 17.30 -8.98
N ILE A 271 12.01 17.18 -7.71
CA ILE A 271 11.19 16.06 -7.24
C ILE A 271 9.77 16.56 -6.95
N VAL A 272 8.77 15.87 -7.49
CA VAL A 272 7.34 16.18 -7.30
C VAL A 272 6.56 14.96 -6.86
N SER A 273 5.55 15.15 -6.03
CA SER A 273 4.54 14.15 -5.63
C SER A 273 3.22 14.88 -5.33
N ASP A 274 2.09 14.21 -5.52
CA ASP A 274 0.75 14.81 -5.39
C ASP A 274 -0.10 14.16 -4.28
N PHE A 275 0.55 13.63 -3.25
CA PHE A 275 -0.09 13.01 -2.08
C PHE A 275 -0.74 11.66 -2.39
N TRP A 276 -2.07 11.54 -2.28
CA TRP A 276 -2.78 10.26 -2.17
C TRP A 276 -4.20 10.35 -2.75
N LEU A 277 -4.73 9.20 -3.22
CA LEU A 277 -6.13 8.98 -3.60
C LEU A 277 -6.62 9.79 -4.82
N GLY A 278 -5.73 10.55 -5.47
CA GLY A 278 -6.10 11.56 -6.45
C GLY A 278 -6.96 12.67 -5.86
N LYS A 279 -6.70 13.04 -4.59
CA LYS A 279 -7.26 14.23 -3.94
C LYS A 279 -6.71 15.51 -4.58
N TYR A 280 -5.48 15.42 -5.06
CA TYR A 280 -4.81 16.46 -5.81
C TYR A 280 -4.57 16.01 -7.25
N LEU A 281 -4.23 16.97 -8.10
CA LEU A 281 -3.59 16.75 -9.39
C LEU A 281 -2.25 17.49 -9.34
N GLY A 282 -1.13 16.78 -9.40
CA GLY A 282 0.18 17.38 -9.52
C GLY A 282 0.26 18.30 -10.74
N HIS A 283 0.79 19.51 -10.57
CA HIS A 283 1.00 20.48 -11.67
C HIS A 283 2.37 21.11 -11.52
N LEU A 284 3.27 20.83 -12.46
CA LEU A 284 4.59 21.44 -12.55
C LEU A 284 4.77 22.08 -13.93
N ALA A 285 4.90 23.40 -13.98
CA ALA A 285 5.40 24.10 -15.15
C ALA A 285 6.92 24.24 -15.04
N VAL A 286 7.66 23.76 -16.03
CA VAL A 286 9.13 23.75 -16.05
C VAL A 286 9.63 24.30 -17.39
N THR A 287 10.74 25.03 -17.35
CA THR A 287 11.44 25.55 -18.52
C THR A 287 12.80 24.89 -18.63
N PHE A 288 13.10 24.37 -19.80
CA PHE A 288 14.41 23.85 -20.19
C PHE A 288 15.11 24.82 -21.13
N ASP A 289 16.44 24.90 -21.07
CA ASP A 289 17.24 25.57 -22.10
C ASP A 289 17.57 24.64 -23.28
N ASP A 290 18.32 25.18 -24.25
CA ASP A 290 18.74 24.46 -25.47
C ASP A 290 19.69 23.27 -25.18
N ALA A 291 20.23 23.17 -23.97
CA ALA A 291 21.06 22.05 -23.51
C ALA A 291 20.26 21.01 -22.71
N GLY A 292 18.95 21.21 -22.56
CA GLY A 292 18.08 20.35 -21.75
C GLY A 292 18.20 20.58 -20.25
N GLU A 293 18.80 21.68 -19.81
CA GLU A 293 18.93 22.00 -18.38
C GLU A 293 17.70 22.75 -17.86
N VAL A 294 17.27 22.42 -16.64
CA VAL A 294 16.16 23.11 -15.97
C VAL A 294 16.57 24.53 -15.54
N THR A 295 15.96 25.55 -16.14
CA THR A 295 16.27 26.96 -15.83
C THR A 295 15.29 27.62 -14.88
N SER A 296 14.00 27.24 -14.94
CA SER A 296 12.94 27.77 -14.08
C SER A 296 11.80 26.79 -13.92
N TRP A 297 11.09 26.90 -12.79
CA TRP A 297 9.91 26.09 -12.50
C TRP A 297 8.92 26.86 -11.64
N ASN A 298 7.65 26.46 -11.72
CA ASN A 298 6.57 26.92 -10.85
C ASN A 298 5.49 25.82 -10.80
N GLY A 299 4.69 25.79 -9.74
CA GLY A 299 3.58 24.86 -9.62
C GLY A 299 3.25 24.50 -8.18
N ASN A 300 2.20 23.70 -8.03
CA ASN A 300 1.77 23.08 -6.79
C ASN A 300 0.74 21.99 -7.13
N PRO A 301 0.56 20.95 -6.30
CA PRO A 301 -0.57 20.05 -6.45
C PRO A 301 -1.90 20.82 -6.32
N ILE A 302 -2.77 20.68 -7.30
CA ILE A 302 -4.06 21.36 -7.37
C ILE A 302 -5.08 20.55 -6.58
N LEU A 303 -5.64 21.12 -5.51
CA LEU A 303 -6.70 20.47 -4.74
C LEU A 303 -7.94 20.29 -5.63
N LEU A 304 -8.41 19.05 -5.76
CA LEU A 304 -9.63 18.73 -6.49
C LEU A 304 -10.82 18.74 -5.52
N ASP A 305 -11.24 19.92 -5.06
CA ASP A 305 -12.43 20.09 -4.21
C ASP A 305 -13.66 20.56 -5.02
N LYS A 306 -14.72 20.99 -4.34
CA LYS A 306 -15.94 21.50 -4.99
C LYS A 306 -15.75 22.68 -5.95
N THR A 307 -14.62 23.40 -5.88
CA THR A 307 -14.35 24.52 -6.80
C THR A 307 -14.03 24.04 -8.21
N VAL A 308 -13.60 22.79 -8.36
CA VAL A 308 -13.49 22.11 -9.65
C VAL A 308 -14.77 21.31 -9.89
N PRO A 309 -15.58 21.65 -10.91
CA PRO A 309 -16.80 20.91 -11.18
C PRO A 309 -16.49 19.51 -11.73
N GLU A 310 -17.34 18.54 -11.44
CA GLU A 310 -17.26 17.21 -12.07
C GLU A 310 -17.73 17.29 -13.52
N ASP A 311 -17.01 16.63 -14.44
CA ASP A 311 -17.42 16.55 -15.83
C ASP A 311 -18.64 15.63 -16.01
N ASN A 312 -19.73 16.17 -16.54
CA ASN A 312 -21.00 15.45 -16.70
C ASN A 312 -20.92 14.27 -17.67
N ALA A 313 -20.08 14.33 -18.70
CA ALA A 313 -19.91 13.23 -19.66
C ALA A 313 -19.19 12.05 -19.01
N THR A 314 -18.13 12.33 -18.25
CA THR A 314 -17.38 11.35 -17.45
C THR A 314 -18.28 10.73 -16.39
N LEU A 315 -19.07 11.54 -15.66
CA LEU A 315 -20.06 11.03 -14.71
C LEU A 315 -21.06 10.08 -15.37
N THR A 316 -21.55 10.42 -16.57
CA THR A 316 -22.50 9.58 -17.33
C THR A 316 -21.88 8.23 -17.68
N LYS A 317 -20.60 8.20 -18.07
CA LYS A 317 -19.86 6.95 -18.36
C LYS A 317 -19.56 6.15 -17.09
N LEU A 318 -19.37 6.82 -15.95
CA LEU A 318 -19.14 6.20 -14.65
C LEU A 318 -20.40 5.50 -14.11
N GLN A 319 -21.60 6.00 -14.41
CA GLN A 319 -22.86 5.52 -13.82
C GLN A 319 -23.10 4.00 -13.92
N PRO A 320 -22.95 3.33 -15.09
CA PRO A 320 -23.24 1.89 -15.18
C PRO A 320 -22.33 1.02 -14.30
N TRP A 321 -21.09 1.45 -14.12
CA TRP A 321 -20.12 0.79 -13.25
C TRP A 321 -20.44 1.08 -11.78
N LYS A 322 -20.73 2.35 -11.45
CA LYS A 322 -21.15 2.80 -10.12
C LYS A 322 -22.41 2.06 -9.65
N GLN A 323 -23.38 1.85 -10.53
CA GLN A 323 -24.60 1.10 -10.23
C GLN A 323 -24.26 -0.34 -9.80
N GLN A 324 -23.41 -1.04 -10.55
CA GLN A 324 -22.98 -2.40 -10.18
C GLN A 324 -22.26 -2.43 -8.84
N VAL A 325 -21.35 -1.46 -8.59
CA VAL A 325 -20.63 -1.32 -7.31
C VAL A 325 -21.60 -1.07 -6.17
N THR A 326 -22.59 -0.18 -6.36
CA THR A 326 -23.59 0.16 -5.36
C THR A 326 -24.50 -1.03 -5.06
N GLU A 327 -25.03 -1.70 -6.09
CA GLU A 327 -25.90 -2.86 -5.95
C GLU A 327 -25.20 -4.04 -5.29
N PHE A 328 -23.93 -4.29 -5.61
CA PHE A 328 -23.15 -5.34 -4.97
C PHE A 328 -22.77 -4.97 -3.54
N GLY A 329 -22.25 -3.74 -3.34
CA GLY A 329 -21.77 -3.24 -2.06
C GLY A 329 -22.87 -3.04 -1.01
N SER A 330 -24.11 -2.79 -1.42
CA SER A 330 -25.26 -2.57 -0.51
C SER A 330 -25.93 -3.86 -0.04
N ARG A 331 -25.48 -5.03 -0.49
CA ARG A 331 -26.04 -6.31 -0.03
C ARG A 331 -25.68 -6.52 1.44
N GLN A 332 -26.70 -6.73 2.27
CA GLN A 332 -26.49 -7.09 3.67
C GLN A 332 -25.92 -8.50 3.79
N ILE A 333 -24.90 -8.65 4.63
CA ILE A 333 -24.26 -9.91 4.99
C ILE A 333 -24.81 -10.42 6.33
N GLY A 334 -25.01 -9.50 7.28
CA GLY A 334 -25.46 -9.79 8.63
C GLY A 334 -25.50 -8.51 9.45
N SER A 335 -25.25 -8.61 10.75
CA SER A 335 -25.13 -7.46 11.65
C SER A 335 -24.15 -7.72 12.80
N SER A 336 -23.67 -6.65 13.44
CA SER A 336 -22.86 -6.70 14.65
C SER A 336 -23.54 -5.99 15.82
N LEU A 337 -23.49 -6.61 17.00
CA LEU A 337 -23.93 -5.99 18.26
C LEU A 337 -22.88 -5.07 18.88
N VAL A 338 -21.64 -5.11 18.39
CA VAL A 338 -20.50 -4.37 18.94
C VAL A 338 -19.67 -3.70 17.84
N LEU A 339 -18.85 -2.72 18.19
CA LEU A 339 -17.83 -2.20 17.28
C LEU A 339 -16.72 -3.25 17.13
N LEU A 340 -16.50 -3.71 15.89
CA LEU A 340 -15.38 -4.56 15.54
C LEU A 340 -14.24 -3.64 15.11
N ASN A 341 -13.38 -3.28 16.06
CA ASN A 341 -12.36 -2.26 15.87
C ASN A 341 -11.14 -2.81 15.14
N ASP A 342 -10.53 -1.96 14.31
CA ASP A 342 -9.22 -2.12 13.70
C ASP A 342 -8.14 -1.30 14.46
N THR A 343 -8.56 -0.33 15.27
CA THR A 343 -7.69 0.48 16.13
C THR A 343 -6.89 -0.39 17.08
N GLY A 344 -5.56 -0.30 16.98
CA GLY A 344 -4.65 -1.03 17.86
C GLY A 344 -4.30 -2.44 17.39
N CYS A 345 -4.90 -2.96 16.30
CA CYS A 345 -4.57 -4.28 15.78
C CYS A 345 -3.07 -4.44 15.45
N LYS A 346 -2.35 -3.36 15.18
CA LYS A 346 -0.90 -3.40 14.86
C LYS A 346 0.01 -3.57 16.08
N PHE A 347 -0.53 -3.48 17.29
CA PHE A 347 0.27 -3.53 18.52
C PHE A 347 -0.44 -4.18 19.72
N ASN A 348 -1.72 -4.53 19.61
CA ASN A 348 -2.54 -5.19 20.62
C ASN A 348 -3.52 -6.19 19.98
N GLU A 349 -4.15 -7.02 20.80
CA GLU A 349 -5.34 -7.78 20.40
C GLU A 349 -6.49 -6.81 20.05
N CYS A 350 -7.23 -7.11 18.97
CA CYS A 350 -8.37 -6.31 18.54
C CYS A 350 -9.57 -7.19 18.14
N SER A 351 -10.78 -6.64 18.22
CA SER A 351 -12.00 -7.42 18.01
C SER A 351 -12.21 -7.85 16.55
N LEU A 352 -11.84 -7.01 15.57
CA LEU A 352 -11.86 -7.40 14.16
C LEU A 352 -10.83 -8.50 13.86
N GLY A 353 -9.67 -8.43 14.52
CA GLY A 353 -8.63 -9.45 14.44
C GLY A 353 -9.10 -10.81 14.94
N ASN A 354 -9.77 -10.83 16.09
CA ASN A 354 -10.35 -12.05 16.66
C ASN A 354 -11.43 -12.63 15.74
N LEU A 355 -12.34 -11.79 15.24
CA LEU A 355 -13.37 -12.20 14.29
C LEU A 355 -12.76 -12.84 13.04
N MET A 356 -11.76 -12.20 12.43
CA MET A 356 -11.10 -12.72 11.23
C MET A 356 -10.40 -14.05 11.52
N ALA A 357 -9.64 -14.14 12.61
CA ALA A 357 -8.92 -15.36 12.96
C ALA A 357 -9.88 -16.53 13.29
N ASP A 358 -11.04 -16.25 13.88
CA ASP A 358 -12.09 -17.26 14.10
C ASP A 358 -12.77 -17.67 12.80
N ALA A 359 -13.02 -16.72 11.90
CA ALA A 359 -13.57 -17.00 10.57
C ALA A 359 -12.68 -17.95 9.77
N LEU A 360 -11.35 -17.79 9.85
CA LEU A 360 -10.38 -18.72 9.25
C LEU A 360 -10.56 -20.14 9.79
N VAL A 361 -10.62 -20.30 11.11
CA VAL A 361 -10.77 -21.62 11.75
C VAL A 361 -12.11 -22.23 11.35
N ASP A 362 -13.21 -21.49 11.44
CA ASP A 362 -14.57 -21.97 11.12
C ASP A 362 -14.68 -22.44 9.67
N LYS A 363 -14.15 -21.66 8.72
CA LYS A 363 -14.18 -21.99 7.29
C LYS A 363 -13.59 -23.36 6.98
N TYR A 364 -12.57 -23.76 7.74
CA TYR A 364 -11.82 -24.99 7.50
C TYR A 364 -12.04 -26.08 8.54
N LEU A 365 -13.06 -25.95 9.39
CA LEU A 365 -13.54 -27.05 10.21
C LEU A 365 -13.98 -28.20 9.30
N LYS A 366 -13.41 -29.39 9.54
CA LYS A 366 -13.86 -30.63 8.91
C LYS A 366 -14.74 -31.42 9.87
N PRO A 367 -15.72 -32.20 9.38
CA PRO A 367 -16.53 -33.09 10.22
C PRO A 367 -15.64 -34.04 11.02
N SER A 368 -15.92 -34.14 12.32
CA SER A 368 -15.26 -35.07 13.24
C SER A 368 -15.71 -36.50 12.98
N ASP A 369 -14.78 -37.46 13.00
CA ASP A 369 -15.06 -38.90 13.03
C ASP A 369 -15.29 -39.43 14.46
N GLY A 370 -15.39 -38.53 15.45
CA GLY A 370 -15.51 -38.84 16.87
C GLY A 370 -14.17 -39.04 17.61
N SER A 371 -13.04 -39.12 16.89
CA SER A 371 -11.71 -39.27 17.50
C SER A 371 -11.03 -37.93 17.84
N ARG A 372 -11.35 -36.89 17.07
CA ARG A 372 -10.84 -35.51 17.22
C ARG A 372 -11.88 -34.50 16.75
N TRP A 373 -11.94 -33.30 17.33
CA TRP A 373 -12.92 -32.29 16.92
C TRP A 373 -12.54 -31.53 15.64
N THR A 374 -11.23 -31.41 15.35
CA THR A 374 -10.71 -30.82 14.10
C THR A 374 -9.28 -31.30 13.86
N ASN A 375 -8.74 -31.07 12.67
CA ASN A 375 -7.29 -31.09 12.42
C ASN A 375 -6.68 -29.67 12.38
N ARG A 376 -7.52 -28.63 12.36
CA ARG A 376 -7.15 -27.23 12.16
C ARG A 376 -7.80 -26.38 13.24
N SER A 377 -7.01 -26.04 14.25
CA SER A 377 -7.48 -25.25 15.40
C SER A 377 -6.88 -23.85 15.47
N ILE A 378 -5.94 -23.51 14.57
CA ILE A 378 -5.14 -22.30 14.60
C ILE A 378 -5.41 -21.45 13.36
N GLY A 379 -5.81 -20.20 13.57
CA GLY A 379 -5.86 -19.16 12.55
C GLY A 379 -4.96 -18.00 12.98
N ILE A 380 -4.14 -17.48 12.07
CA ILE A 380 -3.35 -16.26 12.30
C ILE A 380 -3.54 -15.31 11.11
N TRP A 381 -3.58 -14.00 11.36
CA TRP A 381 -3.74 -13.01 10.30
C TRP A 381 -2.94 -11.74 10.63
N ASN A 382 -2.18 -11.21 9.66
CA ASN A 382 -1.38 -10.00 9.87
C ASN A 382 -2.27 -8.75 9.89
N SER A 383 -2.04 -7.90 10.88
CA SER A 383 -2.83 -6.70 11.19
C SER A 383 -2.81 -5.63 10.09
N GLY A 384 -1.79 -5.62 9.23
CA GLY A 384 -1.71 -4.75 8.06
C GLY A 384 -2.84 -4.97 7.07
N SER A 385 -3.49 -6.14 7.13
CA SER A 385 -4.65 -6.50 6.32
C SER A 385 -5.92 -5.73 6.69
N PHE A 386 -6.03 -5.17 7.89
CA PHE A 386 -7.21 -4.43 8.33
C PHE A 386 -7.10 -2.95 7.98
N ARG A 387 -8.10 -2.44 7.25
CA ARG A 387 -8.09 -1.07 6.70
C ARG A 387 -9.23 -0.18 7.20
N ALA A 388 -10.25 -0.78 7.80
CA ALA A 388 -11.37 -0.09 8.41
C ALA A 388 -12.06 -0.96 9.48
N PRO A 389 -12.72 -0.37 10.48
CA PRO A 389 -13.54 -1.10 11.44
C PRO A 389 -14.89 -1.50 10.84
N LEU A 390 -15.55 -2.53 11.41
CA LEU A 390 -16.97 -2.82 11.16
C LEU A 390 -17.83 -2.26 12.29
N ARG A 391 -18.77 -1.39 11.95
CA ARG A 391 -19.60 -0.65 12.92
C ARG A 391 -20.72 -1.52 13.48
N VAL A 392 -21.32 -1.04 14.59
CA VAL A 392 -22.54 -1.63 15.17
C VAL A 392 -23.69 -1.48 14.18
N GLY A 393 -24.53 -2.51 14.07
CA GLY A 393 -25.68 -2.53 13.16
C GLY A 393 -25.46 -3.45 11.97
N ASP A 394 -26.15 -3.15 10.87
CA ASP A 394 -26.05 -3.94 9.65
C ASP A 394 -24.63 -3.92 9.08
N ILE A 395 -24.18 -5.06 8.59
CA ILE A 395 -22.90 -5.22 7.88
C ILE A 395 -23.20 -5.50 6.42
N LEU A 396 -22.68 -4.64 5.54
CA LEU A 396 -22.81 -4.74 4.09
C LEU A 396 -21.54 -5.31 3.45
N VAL A 397 -21.65 -5.79 2.21
CA VAL A 397 -20.51 -6.24 1.41
C VAL A 397 -19.42 -5.17 1.29
N SER A 398 -19.83 -3.91 1.12
CA SER A 398 -18.92 -2.77 1.09
C SER A 398 -18.15 -2.58 2.40
N ASP A 399 -18.78 -2.83 3.56
CA ASP A 399 -18.11 -2.72 4.86
C ASP A 399 -17.01 -3.80 5.01
N VAL A 400 -17.32 -5.06 4.68
CA VAL A 400 -16.35 -6.16 4.80
C VAL A 400 -15.20 -6.00 3.82
N ARG A 401 -15.47 -5.66 2.55
CA ARG A 401 -14.42 -5.44 1.56
C ARG A 401 -13.63 -4.16 1.81
N GLY A 402 -14.20 -3.16 2.50
CA GLY A 402 -13.46 -2.01 3.00
C GLY A 402 -12.54 -2.37 4.16
N ALA A 403 -12.99 -3.27 5.06
CA ALA A 403 -12.21 -3.72 6.22
C ALA A 403 -11.02 -4.62 5.83
N VAL A 404 -11.20 -5.54 4.86
CA VAL A 404 -10.18 -6.48 4.35
C VAL A 404 -10.14 -6.49 2.81
N PRO A 405 -9.46 -5.50 2.16
CA PRO A 405 -9.60 -5.26 0.72
C PRO A 405 -8.66 -6.08 -0.18
N PHE A 406 -7.69 -6.79 0.39
CA PHE A 406 -6.55 -7.30 -0.37
C PHE A 406 -6.87 -8.50 -1.24
N GLY A 407 -7.95 -9.24 -0.97
CA GLY A 407 -8.27 -10.45 -1.73
C GLY A 407 -7.21 -11.54 -1.52
N ASN A 408 -6.57 -11.57 -0.35
CA ASN A 408 -5.60 -12.60 -0.03
C ASN A 408 -6.30 -13.96 0.10
N GLY A 409 -5.68 -15.02 -0.40
CA GLY A 409 -6.14 -16.38 -0.18
C GLY A 409 -6.02 -16.77 1.30
N ALA A 410 -7.01 -17.46 1.85
CA ALA A 410 -6.94 -18.07 3.17
C ALA A 410 -6.42 -19.50 3.05
N ASP A 411 -5.11 -19.66 3.14
CA ASP A 411 -4.40 -20.91 2.88
C ASP A 411 -4.02 -21.64 4.17
N ILE A 412 -3.56 -22.89 4.03
CA ILE A 412 -3.16 -23.72 5.17
C ILE A 412 -1.70 -24.13 5.02
N ALA A 413 -0.93 -23.94 6.09
CA ALA A 413 0.45 -24.40 6.19
C ALA A 413 0.62 -25.41 7.31
N GLN A 414 1.35 -26.49 7.02
CA GLN A 414 1.89 -27.39 8.03
C GLN A 414 3.27 -26.88 8.45
N ILE A 415 3.41 -26.52 9.72
CA ILE A 415 4.66 -26.00 10.28
C ILE A 415 4.98 -26.67 11.61
N SER A 416 6.26 -26.72 11.97
CA SER A 416 6.66 -27.18 13.29
C SER A 416 6.29 -26.17 14.38
N GLY A 417 6.15 -26.63 15.63
CA GLY A 417 5.96 -25.72 16.76
C GLY A 417 7.13 -24.76 16.95
N SER A 418 8.35 -25.15 16.56
CA SER A 418 9.52 -24.27 16.56
C SER A 418 9.38 -23.14 15.54
N THR A 419 8.85 -23.44 14.34
CA THR A 419 8.51 -22.47 13.31
C THR A 419 7.38 -21.54 13.78
N LEU A 420 6.30 -22.09 14.35
CA LEU A 420 5.20 -21.27 14.89
C LEU A 420 5.69 -20.29 15.96
N TRP A 421 6.59 -20.71 16.84
CA TRP A 421 7.22 -19.79 17.79
C TRP A 421 8.02 -18.69 17.09
N ALA A 422 8.84 -19.04 16.10
CA ALA A 422 9.65 -18.06 15.36
C ALA A 422 8.78 -17.06 14.58
N VAL A 423 7.65 -17.51 14.04
CA VAL A 423 6.62 -16.66 13.42
C VAL A 423 6.04 -15.66 14.42
N LEU A 424 5.73 -16.11 15.65
CA LEU A 424 5.24 -15.22 16.71
C LEU A 424 6.34 -14.25 17.21
N GLU A 425 7.60 -14.66 17.25
CA GLU A 425 8.74 -13.75 17.51
C GLU A 425 8.85 -12.68 16.42
N HIS A 426 8.74 -13.07 15.14
CA HIS A 426 8.78 -12.15 14.01
C HIS A 426 7.64 -11.13 14.07
N SER A 427 6.45 -11.57 14.48
CA SER A 427 5.26 -10.73 14.65
C SER A 427 5.49 -9.49 15.51
N VAL A 428 6.38 -9.59 16.49
CA VAL A 428 6.74 -8.50 17.42
C VAL A 428 8.19 -8.01 17.24
N SER A 429 8.86 -8.36 16.13
CA SER A 429 10.25 -7.97 15.88
C SER A 429 10.45 -6.47 15.68
N LYS A 430 9.48 -5.81 15.04
CA LYS A 430 9.42 -4.35 14.79
C LYS A 430 8.24 -3.71 15.51
N TYR A 431 7.98 -4.14 16.75
CA TYR A 431 6.81 -3.72 17.53
C TYR A 431 6.72 -2.19 17.67
N GLU A 432 7.86 -1.54 17.83
CA GLU A 432 8.02 -0.10 18.01
C GLU A 432 7.60 0.70 16.77
N GLU A 433 7.77 0.14 15.57
CA GLU A 433 7.43 0.77 14.29
C GLU A 433 5.93 0.69 13.98
N LYS A 434 5.15 -0.11 14.75
CA LYS A 434 3.70 -0.33 14.55
C LYS A 434 3.34 -0.71 13.11
N VAL A 435 4.18 -1.53 12.48
CA VAL A 435 4.01 -2.01 11.11
C VAL A 435 2.99 -3.16 11.03
N GLY A 436 2.51 -3.47 9.82
CA GLY A 436 1.41 -4.41 9.58
C GLY A 436 1.65 -5.88 9.99
N ARG A 437 2.89 -6.26 10.29
CA ARG A 437 3.26 -7.66 10.55
C ARG A 437 2.67 -8.27 11.83
N PHE A 438 2.18 -7.47 12.79
CA PHE A 438 1.63 -8.00 14.04
C PHE A 438 0.46 -8.97 13.77
N LEU A 439 0.40 -10.12 14.45
CA LEU A 439 -0.55 -11.19 14.18
C LEU A 439 -1.71 -11.19 15.17
N GLN A 440 -2.92 -11.16 14.62
CA GLN A 440 -4.15 -11.51 15.33
C GLN A 440 -4.35 -13.03 15.24
N VAL A 441 -4.94 -13.64 16.27
CA VAL A 441 -4.90 -15.11 16.45
C VAL A 441 -6.23 -15.73 16.87
N SER A 442 -6.44 -16.98 16.47
CA SER A 442 -7.47 -17.89 16.99
C SER A 442 -6.82 -19.22 17.35
N GLY A 443 -7.28 -19.82 18.44
CA GLY A 443 -6.72 -21.08 18.96
C GLY A 443 -5.31 -20.96 19.55
N LEU A 444 -4.81 -19.74 19.77
CA LEU A 444 -3.57 -19.44 20.47
C LEU A 444 -3.84 -18.53 21.66
N ARG A 445 -3.04 -18.70 22.72
CA ARG A 445 -2.85 -17.71 23.79
C ARG A 445 -1.37 -17.39 23.86
N VAL A 446 -1.00 -16.16 23.54
CA VAL A 446 0.39 -15.73 23.41
C VAL A 446 0.68 -14.67 24.44
N VAL A 447 1.81 -14.82 25.15
CA VAL A 447 2.31 -13.81 26.09
C VAL A 447 3.64 -13.28 25.55
N TYR A 448 3.74 -11.96 25.42
CA TYR A 448 4.93 -11.26 24.97
C TYR A 448 5.56 -10.42 26.09
N ASN A 449 6.87 -10.23 26.00
CA ASN A 449 7.60 -9.23 26.76
C ASN A 449 8.48 -8.42 25.78
N ILE A 450 7.99 -7.23 25.40
CA ILE A 450 8.65 -6.35 24.42
C ILE A 450 9.96 -5.74 24.93
N SER A 451 10.18 -5.72 26.25
CA SER A 451 11.45 -5.26 26.83
C SER A 451 12.62 -6.21 26.57
N LYS A 452 12.35 -7.45 26.13
CA LYS A 452 13.39 -8.41 25.75
C LYS A 452 13.95 -8.11 24.34
N PRO A 453 15.20 -8.53 24.06
CA PRO A 453 15.78 -8.43 22.73
C PRO A 453 14.88 -9.06 21.66
N VAL A 454 14.91 -8.49 20.46
CA VAL A 454 14.23 -9.04 19.27
C VAL A 454 14.64 -10.51 19.08
N GLY A 455 13.66 -11.38 18.83
CA GLY A 455 13.85 -12.83 18.76
C GLY A 455 13.79 -13.57 20.10
N SER A 456 13.54 -12.87 21.21
CA SER A 456 13.33 -13.44 22.54
C SER A 456 12.15 -12.79 23.27
N ARG A 457 11.19 -12.25 22.53
CA ARG A 457 10.04 -11.49 23.03
C ARG A 457 8.86 -12.40 23.38
N VAL A 458 8.76 -13.62 22.83
CA VAL A 458 7.71 -14.58 23.21
C VAL A 458 8.05 -15.21 24.57
N VAL A 459 7.13 -15.12 25.53
CA VAL A 459 7.25 -15.70 26.87
C VAL A 459 6.62 -17.08 26.93
N SER A 460 5.38 -17.21 26.44
CA SER A 460 4.66 -18.47 26.40
C SER A 460 3.66 -18.49 25.26
N VAL A 461 3.40 -19.69 24.75
CA VAL A 461 2.38 -19.96 23.73
C VAL A 461 1.61 -21.19 24.16
N ASP A 462 0.33 -21.03 24.43
CA ASP A 462 -0.59 -22.16 24.56
C ASP A 462 -1.42 -22.30 23.29
N VAL A 463 -1.61 -23.55 22.86
CA VAL A 463 -2.34 -23.91 21.64
C VAL A 463 -3.59 -24.70 22.02
N ARG A 464 -4.72 -24.37 21.41
CA ARG A 464 -5.95 -25.16 21.48
C ARG A 464 -5.72 -26.50 20.79
N CYS A 465 -5.76 -27.61 21.53
CA CYS A 465 -5.57 -28.94 20.94
C CYS A 465 -6.56 -29.17 19.80
N ALA A 466 -6.10 -29.64 18.65
CA ALA A 466 -6.95 -30.07 17.54
C ALA A 466 -7.33 -31.56 17.69
N ASP A 467 -6.32 -32.39 17.96
CA ASP A 467 -6.43 -33.84 18.15
C ASP A 467 -6.87 -34.19 19.59
N CYS A 468 -8.09 -33.80 19.93
CA CYS A 468 -8.73 -34.08 21.22
C CYS A 468 -10.25 -34.10 21.05
N ILE A 469 -10.99 -34.70 22.00
CA ILE A 469 -12.46 -34.71 21.95
C ILE A 469 -13.03 -33.39 22.48
N VAL A 470 -12.45 -32.89 23.58
CA VAL A 470 -12.82 -31.60 24.18
C VAL A 470 -11.65 -30.61 24.00
N PRO A 471 -11.83 -29.53 23.23
CA PRO A 471 -10.78 -28.54 23.00
C PRO A 471 -10.31 -27.91 24.30
N LYS A 472 -8.99 -27.88 24.51
CA LYS A 472 -8.35 -27.19 25.64
C LYS A 472 -7.01 -26.61 25.22
N PHE A 473 -6.61 -25.53 25.88
CA PHE A 473 -5.29 -24.94 25.68
C PHE A 473 -4.22 -25.77 26.38
N GLN A 474 -3.11 -26.01 25.68
CA GLN A 474 -1.94 -26.73 26.18
C GLN A 474 -0.66 -26.05 25.69
N PRO A 475 0.46 -26.15 26.42
CA PRO A 475 1.72 -25.56 25.97
C PRO A 475 2.12 -26.02 24.56
N LEU A 476 2.62 -25.08 23.77
CA LEU A 476 3.16 -25.35 22.43
C LEU A 476 4.32 -26.36 22.51
N ILE A 477 4.24 -27.43 21.72
CA ILE A 477 5.29 -28.45 21.63
C ILE A 477 6.13 -28.15 20.39
N LYS A 478 7.39 -27.74 20.58
CA LYS A 478 8.29 -27.29 19.51
C LYS A 478 8.48 -28.30 18.37
N THR A 479 8.47 -29.60 18.69
CA THR A 479 8.69 -30.68 17.71
C THR A 479 7.41 -31.15 17.02
N LYS A 480 6.22 -30.75 17.50
CA LYS A 480 4.95 -31.15 16.91
C LYS A 480 4.67 -30.34 15.65
N ILE A 481 4.03 -30.97 14.66
CA ILE A 481 3.51 -30.28 13.47
C ILE A 481 2.09 -29.75 13.76
N TYR A 482 1.84 -28.52 13.34
CA TYR A 482 0.57 -27.83 13.45
C TYR A 482 0.06 -27.43 12.06
N GLU A 483 -1.25 -27.56 11.83
CA GLU A 483 -1.91 -26.93 10.69
C GLU A 483 -2.34 -25.52 11.10
N VAL A 484 -1.78 -24.51 10.44
CA VAL A 484 -2.04 -23.10 10.68
C VAL A 484 -2.69 -22.52 9.43
N ILE A 485 -3.85 -21.89 9.61
CA ILE A 485 -4.56 -21.18 8.55
C ILE A 485 -4.12 -19.72 8.56
N THR A 486 -3.72 -19.17 7.41
CA THR A 486 -3.29 -17.77 7.30
C THR A 486 -3.34 -17.24 5.87
N SER A 487 -2.92 -15.99 5.66
CA SER A 487 -2.97 -15.32 4.35
C SER A 487 -1.92 -15.86 3.39
N SER A 488 -2.29 -16.00 2.12
CA SER A 488 -1.38 -16.32 1.01
C SER A 488 -0.20 -15.34 0.95
N PHE A 489 -0.43 -14.09 1.36
CA PHE A 489 0.57 -13.03 1.49
C PHE A 489 1.72 -13.41 2.43
N ILE A 490 1.45 -13.71 3.71
CA ILE A 490 2.54 -14.06 4.64
C ILE A 490 3.13 -15.46 4.36
N LEU A 491 2.35 -16.37 3.74
CA LEU A 491 2.89 -17.65 3.24
C LEU A 491 3.86 -17.47 2.07
N GLY A 492 3.66 -16.43 1.25
CA GLY A 492 4.59 -15.99 0.22
C GLY A 492 5.84 -15.28 0.79
N GLY A 493 5.87 -15.02 2.10
CA GLY A 493 6.94 -14.29 2.77
C GLY A 493 6.68 -12.79 2.89
N GLY A 494 5.47 -12.32 2.58
CA GLY A 494 5.10 -10.92 2.78
C GLY A 494 5.20 -10.50 4.25
N ASP A 495 5.29 -9.19 4.51
CA ASP A 495 5.59 -8.64 5.86
C ASP A 495 6.90 -9.21 6.49
N ASP A 496 7.87 -9.58 5.65
CA ASP A 496 9.12 -10.26 6.00
C ASP A 496 8.98 -11.65 6.63
N TYR A 497 7.84 -12.34 6.45
CA TYR A 497 7.61 -13.70 6.98
C TYR A 497 8.38 -14.81 6.23
N SER A 498 9.63 -14.55 5.81
CA SER A 498 10.53 -15.55 5.23
C SER A 498 10.71 -16.77 6.14
N VAL A 499 10.75 -16.56 7.46
CA VAL A 499 10.79 -17.64 8.46
C VAL A 499 9.61 -18.60 8.35
N LEU A 500 8.43 -18.10 7.96
CA LEU A 500 7.28 -18.95 7.65
C LEU A 500 7.53 -19.65 6.32
N ARG A 501 7.65 -18.89 5.22
CA ARG A 501 7.82 -19.39 3.84
C ARG A 501 8.84 -20.52 3.74
N ASP A 502 10.03 -20.31 4.32
CA ASP A 502 11.18 -21.21 4.19
C ASP A 502 11.08 -22.46 5.07
N ASN A 503 10.15 -22.49 6.04
CA ASN A 503 9.97 -23.60 6.98
C ASN A 503 8.57 -24.24 6.89
N ILE A 504 7.84 -24.02 5.80
CA ILE A 504 6.61 -24.75 5.50
C ILE A 504 6.97 -26.19 5.13
N VAL A 505 6.41 -27.16 5.87
CA VAL A 505 6.53 -28.59 5.55
C VAL A 505 5.61 -28.94 4.38
N TYR A 506 4.39 -28.40 4.39
CA TYR A 506 3.40 -28.60 3.34
C TYR A 506 2.44 -27.42 3.28
N ARG A 507 2.07 -26.98 2.08
CA ARG A 507 1.08 -25.91 1.83
C ARG A 507 -0.13 -26.47 1.08
N TYR A 508 -1.32 -26.15 1.55
CA TYR A 508 -2.56 -26.31 0.80
C TYR A 508 -2.99 -24.92 0.34
N GLY A 509 -2.90 -24.66 -0.97
CA GLY A 509 -3.53 -23.51 -1.58
C GLY A 509 -5.04 -23.72 -1.62
N ILE A 510 -5.82 -22.74 -1.17
CA ILE A 510 -7.27 -22.82 -1.17
C ILE A 510 -7.85 -21.57 -1.83
N ASP A 511 -8.74 -21.78 -2.80
CA ASP A 511 -9.37 -20.73 -3.61
C ASP A 511 -10.45 -19.93 -2.85
N THR A 512 -10.26 -19.66 -1.54
CA THR A 512 -11.17 -18.78 -0.79
C THR A 512 -10.45 -17.50 -0.38
N LEU A 513 -11.03 -16.36 -0.72
CA LEU A 513 -10.49 -15.04 -0.43
C LEU A 513 -10.86 -14.59 1.00
N ASP A 514 -10.01 -13.76 1.58
CA ASP A 514 -10.13 -13.17 2.92
C ASP A 514 -11.52 -12.57 3.21
N ALA A 515 -12.00 -11.66 2.36
CA ALA A 515 -13.32 -11.05 2.51
C ALA A 515 -14.43 -12.11 2.45
N ASP A 516 -14.32 -13.11 1.56
CA ASP A 516 -15.34 -14.15 1.44
C ASP A 516 -15.37 -15.06 2.68
N VAL A 517 -14.22 -15.39 3.27
CA VAL A 517 -14.14 -16.10 4.56
C VAL A 517 -14.87 -15.31 5.65
N LEU A 518 -14.59 -14.01 5.75
CA LEU A 518 -15.19 -13.16 6.77
C LEU A 518 -16.69 -12.98 6.55
N MET A 519 -17.13 -12.77 5.30
CA MET A 519 -18.54 -12.65 4.94
C MET A 519 -19.32 -13.94 5.25
N ASP A 520 -18.77 -15.11 4.93
CA ASP A 520 -19.41 -16.40 5.21
C ASP A 520 -19.60 -16.62 6.71
N TYR A 521 -18.57 -16.28 7.50
CA TYR A 521 -18.64 -16.37 8.95
C TYR A 521 -19.69 -15.42 9.54
N ILE A 522 -19.71 -14.15 9.11
CA ILE A 522 -20.70 -13.17 9.57
C ILE A 522 -22.12 -13.63 9.20
N LYS A 523 -22.36 -14.13 7.97
CA LYS A 523 -23.68 -14.68 7.57
C LYS A 523 -24.12 -15.81 8.50
N LYS A 524 -23.19 -16.72 8.84
CA LYS A 524 -23.48 -17.90 9.65
C LYS A 524 -23.77 -17.57 11.12
N TYR A 525 -23.08 -16.56 11.68
CA TYR A 525 -23.13 -16.24 13.10
C TYR A 525 -23.79 -14.88 13.40
N SER A 526 -24.53 -14.31 12.45
CA SER A 526 -25.23 -13.04 12.64
C SER A 526 -26.31 -13.13 13.73
N PRO A 527 -26.38 -12.16 14.67
CA PRO A 527 -25.49 -11.02 14.82
C PRO A 527 -24.18 -11.39 15.53
N VAL A 528 -23.04 -10.87 15.04
CA VAL A 528 -21.72 -11.11 15.65
C VAL A 528 -21.45 -10.16 16.81
N TYR A 529 -20.60 -10.58 17.76
CA TYR A 529 -20.33 -9.82 18.99
C TYR A 529 -18.87 -9.96 19.49
N HIS A 530 -17.92 -10.22 18.60
CA HIS A 530 -16.53 -10.54 18.99
C HIS A 530 -15.89 -9.38 19.75
N GLY A 531 -15.21 -9.71 20.85
CA GLY A 531 -14.49 -8.78 21.71
C GLY A 531 -13.02 -9.16 21.86
N VAL A 532 -12.32 -8.48 22.78
CA VAL A 532 -10.97 -8.85 23.22
C VAL A 532 -11.10 -9.90 24.33
N GLU A 533 -10.38 -11.01 24.20
CA GLU A 533 -10.55 -12.22 25.00
C GLU A 533 -9.23 -12.76 25.56
N ASP A 534 -8.23 -11.89 25.71
CA ASP A 534 -6.95 -12.23 26.33
C ASP A 534 -6.17 -13.31 25.54
N ARG A 535 -6.36 -13.35 24.22
CA ARG A 535 -5.58 -14.19 23.28
C ARG A 535 -4.15 -13.71 23.15
N ILE A 536 -3.91 -12.41 23.30
CA ILE A 536 -2.57 -11.81 23.26
C ILE A 536 -2.37 -10.93 24.49
N LYS A 537 -1.32 -11.20 25.27
CA LYS A 537 -0.97 -10.42 26.48
C LYS A 537 0.45 -9.89 26.42
N PHE A 538 0.67 -8.74 27.04
CA PHE A 538 1.99 -8.17 27.26
C PHE A 538 2.29 -8.14 28.76
N VAL A 539 3.50 -8.58 29.14
CA VAL A 539 3.99 -8.50 30.52
C VAL A 539 5.21 -7.58 30.59
N THR A 540 5.32 -6.87 31.71
CA THR A 540 6.49 -6.08 32.07
C THR A 540 7.30 -6.84 33.14
N GLY A 541 8.60 -7.06 32.93
CA GLY A 541 9.49 -7.75 33.88
C GLY A 541 9.77 -9.23 33.63
N SER A 542 10.77 -9.77 34.33
CA SER A 542 11.20 -11.17 34.26
C SER A 542 10.23 -12.08 35.03
N VAL A 543 9.52 -12.97 34.34
CA VAL A 543 8.68 -13.99 34.97
C VAL A 543 9.60 -15.00 35.68
N GLN A 544 9.58 -15.00 37.01
CA GLN A 544 10.31 -15.98 37.82
C GLN A 544 9.44 -17.25 37.94
N PRO A 545 9.94 -18.46 37.64
CA PRO A 545 9.15 -19.68 37.80
C PRO A 545 8.92 -19.97 39.28
N CYS A 546 7.67 -20.18 39.69
CA CYS A 546 7.34 -20.65 41.03
C CYS A 546 7.96 -22.03 41.29
N SER A 547 9.02 -22.11 42.09
CA SER A 547 9.51 -23.38 42.64
C SER A 547 8.74 -23.72 43.91
N ASN A 548 7.94 -24.79 43.86
CA ASN A 548 7.35 -25.40 45.05
C ASN A 548 8.45 -26.00 45.93
N ASN A 549 8.79 -25.31 47.01
CA ASN A 549 9.42 -25.93 48.17
C ASN A 549 8.91 -25.20 49.42
N GLN A 550 7.76 -25.65 49.94
CA GLN A 550 7.39 -25.36 51.33
C GLN A 550 7.72 -26.59 52.16
N ALA A 551 8.82 -26.48 52.92
CA ALA A 551 9.06 -27.33 54.07
C ALA A 551 8.10 -26.91 55.18
N TYR A 552 7.34 -27.88 55.70
CA TYR A 552 6.44 -27.70 56.83
C TYR A 552 7.27 -27.46 58.10
N ALA A 553 7.08 -26.29 58.74
CA ALA A 553 7.48 -26.06 60.11
C ALA A 553 6.22 -25.86 60.97
N VAL A 554 5.99 -26.80 61.88
CA VAL A 554 4.88 -26.80 62.85
C VAL A 554 5.29 -25.97 64.06
N VAL A 555 4.49 -24.99 64.46
CA VAL A 555 4.56 -24.34 65.79
C VAL A 555 3.13 -24.03 66.27
N PRO A 556 2.77 -24.27 67.56
CA PRO A 556 1.39 -24.32 67.99
C PRO A 556 0.81 -22.96 68.44
N THR A 557 -0.52 -22.90 68.28
CA THR A 557 -1.56 -21.99 68.78
C THR A 557 -1.22 -21.03 69.95
N PHE A 558 -1.62 -19.75 69.81
CA PHE A 558 -2.49 -19.04 70.79
C PHE A 558 -3.15 -17.80 70.15
N THR A 559 -4.36 -17.52 70.64
CA THR A 559 -5.44 -16.61 70.23
C THR A 559 -5.12 -15.11 70.37
N LEU A 560 -5.51 -14.25 69.40
CA LEU A 560 -6.51 -13.17 69.56
C LEU A 560 -6.65 -12.28 68.31
N ILE A 561 -7.89 -11.86 68.09
CA ILE A 561 -8.43 -10.96 67.07
C ILE A 561 -7.84 -9.55 67.16
N LEU A 562 -7.45 -8.94 66.04
CA LEU A 562 -7.77 -7.53 65.73
C LEU A 562 -7.50 -7.16 64.26
N PHE A 563 -8.47 -6.45 63.68
CA PHE A 563 -8.48 -5.87 62.34
C PHE A 563 -7.29 -4.93 62.08
N ALA A 564 -6.58 -5.15 60.97
CA ALA A 564 -6.13 -4.12 60.02
C ALA A 564 -5.19 -4.75 58.97
N LEU A 565 -5.63 -4.84 57.72
CA LEU A 565 -4.73 -5.07 56.58
C LEU A 565 -4.73 -3.81 55.71
N PHE A 566 -3.85 -2.89 56.06
CA PHE A 566 -2.97 -2.28 55.07
C PHE A 566 -1.90 -3.33 54.74
N PHE A 567 -1.67 -3.64 53.47
CA PHE A 567 -0.39 -3.37 52.81
C PHE A 567 -0.25 -4.06 51.44
N MET A 568 0.45 -3.32 50.58
CA MET A 568 1.51 -3.77 49.66
C MET A 568 1.25 -4.96 48.75
N GLY A 569 1.47 -4.69 47.46
CA GLY A 569 1.88 -5.72 46.54
C GLY A 569 3.14 -6.45 47.02
N ASN A 570 3.18 -7.74 46.75
CA ASN A 570 4.33 -8.44 46.17
C ASN A 570 4.00 -9.93 46.07
N CYS A 571 3.76 -10.39 44.83
CA CYS A 571 4.48 -11.44 44.11
C CYS A 571 3.63 -11.89 42.92
#